data_AF-A0A1I6Y845-F1
#
_entry.id   AF-A0A1I6Y845-F1
#
_cell.length_a   1.000
_cell.length_b   1.000
_cell.length_c   1.000
_cell.angle_alpha   90.00
_cell.angle_beta   90.00
_cell.angle_gamma   90.00
#
_symmetry.space_group_name_H-M   'P 1'
#
loop_
_entity.id
_entity.type
_entity.pdbx_description
1 polymer ?
#
loop_
_entity_poly.entity_id
_entity_poly.type
_entity_poly.pdbx_seq_one_letter_code
_entity_poly.pdbx_strand_id
1 'polypeptide(L)'
;MKSSRFRLEVTTADMRDADQATDGPEDAVAARLTNEQLLACIRQLGGEQQECISLRFLQGLSVSETAAVMGKKDGAVKALQHRAVRRLAGLLPEGLR
;
A
#
# COMPACT_ATOMS: atom_id res chain seq x y z
N MET A 1 -5.16 23.28 -29.95
CA MET A 1 -5.96 22.07 -29.67
C MET A 1 -4.98 20.93 -29.44
N LYS A 2 -4.78 20.37 -28.24
CA LYS A 2 -5.74 19.66 -27.40
C LYS A 2 -5.49 19.96 -25.92
N SER A 3 -6.54 20.47 -25.28
CA SER A 3 -6.69 20.50 -23.83
C SER A 3 -7.06 19.11 -23.34
N SER A 4 -6.37 18.63 -22.32
CA SER A 4 -6.98 17.71 -21.37
C SER A 4 -6.22 17.82 -20.06
N ARG A 5 -6.69 18.77 -19.25
CA ARG A 5 -6.54 18.86 -17.79
C ARG A 5 -6.00 17.56 -17.18
N PHE A 6 -4.72 17.56 -16.85
CA PHE A 6 -4.15 16.70 -15.81
C PHE A 6 -4.88 17.05 -14.52
N ARG A 7 -6.03 16.39 -14.32
CA ARG A 7 -6.80 16.45 -13.09
C ARG A 7 -5.88 15.86 -12.03
N LEU A 8 -5.36 16.74 -11.18
CA LEU A 8 -4.66 16.47 -9.94
C LEU A 8 -5.25 15.22 -9.28
N GLU A 9 -4.66 14.06 -9.54
CA GLU A 9 -4.81 12.91 -8.66
C GLU A 9 -3.97 13.24 -7.44
N VAL A 10 -4.56 14.02 -6.52
CA VAL A 10 -4.08 14.12 -5.14
C VAL A 10 -4.22 12.71 -4.58
N THR A 11 -3.12 11.96 -4.64
CA THR A 11 -3.00 10.58 -4.21
C THR A 11 -2.10 10.56 -3.00
N THR A 12 -2.69 10.44 -1.82
CA THR A 12 -2.06 9.96 -0.57
C THR A 12 -0.63 10.50 -0.35
N ALA A 13 -0.43 11.80 -0.57
CA ALA A 13 0.75 12.50 -0.07
C ALA A 13 0.49 12.75 1.42
N ASP A 14 0.71 11.71 2.23
CA ASP A 14 1.00 11.76 3.68
C ASP A 14 1.16 10.32 4.24
N MET A 15 1.92 9.48 3.53
CA MET A 15 2.47 8.25 4.13
C MET A 15 3.98 8.21 3.97
N ARG A 16 4.59 9.41 3.96
CA ARG A 16 6.04 9.60 3.97
C ARG A 16 6.37 10.35 5.25
N ASP A 17 6.41 9.60 6.36
CA ASP A 17 7.12 9.96 7.59
C ASP A 17 7.22 8.71 8.49
N ALA A 18 7.68 7.59 7.92
CA ALA A 18 7.97 6.38 8.70
C ALA A 18 9.46 6.24 9.02
N ASP A 19 10.29 7.24 8.74
CA ASP A 19 11.75 7.08 8.77
C ASP A 19 12.50 8.13 9.61
N GLN A 20 11.84 8.77 10.58
CA GLN A 20 12.54 9.68 11.51
C GLN A 20 12.03 9.52 12.94
N ALA A 21 12.43 8.43 13.59
CA ALA A 21 12.56 8.42 15.03
C ALA A 21 13.74 7.52 15.42
N THR A 22 14.78 8.10 16.02
CA THR A 22 15.79 7.34 16.77
C THR A 22 15.12 6.84 18.04
N ASP A 23 14.34 5.80 17.86
CA ASP A 23 13.53 5.11 18.85
C ASP A 23 14.46 4.30 19.77
N GLY A 24 14.16 4.28 21.07
CA GLY A 24 14.91 3.47 22.03
C GLY A 24 14.86 1.99 21.64
N PRO A 25 15.70 1.11 22.24
CA PRO A 25 15.70 -0.32 21.91
C PRO A 25 14.31 -0.97 22.05
N GLU A 26 13.47 -0.44 22.94
CA GLU A 26 12.10 -0.89 23.20
C GLU A 26 11.15 -0.52 22.05
N ASP A 27 11.21 0.73 21.61
CA ASP A 27 10.42 1.24 20.48
C ASP A 27 10.82 0.56 19.16
N ALA A 28 12.12 0.32 18.95
CA ALA A 28 12.60 -0.45 17.80
C ALA A 28 12.08 -1.90 17.78
N VAL A 29 11.98 -2.54 18.94
CA VAL A 29 11.38 -3.88 19.06
C VAL A 29 9.88 -3.84 18.78
N ALA A 30 9.15 -2.85 19.30
CA ALA A 30 7.73 -2.67 19.04
C ALA A 30 7.42 -2.42 17.55
N ALA A 31 8.22 -1.57 16.89
CA ALA A 31 8.13 -1.31 15.46
C ALA A 31 8.40 -2.58 14.64
N ARG A 32 9.40 -3.38 15.02
CA ARG A 32 9.68 -4.65 14.36
C ARG A 32 8.52 -5.64 14.49
N LEU A 33 7.96 -5.80 15.68
CA LEU A 33 6.82 -6.71 15.91
C LEU A 33 5.59 -6.26 15.09
N THR A 34 5.33 -4.95 15.05
CA THR A 34 4.27 -4.34 14.24
C THR A 34 4.47 -4.65 12.75
N ASN A 35 5.69 -4.48 12.25
CA ASN A 35 6.04 -4.79 10.85
C ASN A 35 5.89 -6.28 10.52
N GLU A 36 6.34 -7.17 11.41
CA GLU A 36 6.20 -8.63 11.23
C GLU A 36 4.72 -9.05 11.14
N GLN A 37 3.86 -8.46 11.97
CA GLN A 37 2.40 -8.69 11.95
C GLN A 37 1.77 -8.16 10.65
N LEU A 38 2.09 -6.93 10.24
CA LEU A 38 1.59 -6.36 8.98
C LEU A 38 1.98 -7.23 7.78
N LEU A 39 3.25 -7.64 7.70
CA LEU A 39 3.74 -8.52 6.64
C LEU A 39 3.04 -9.87 6.65
N ALA A 40 2.71 -10.42 7.83
CA ALA A 40 1.93 -11.65 7.95
C ALA A 40 0.50 -11.50 7.42
N CYS A 41 -0.14 -10.34 7.63
CA CYS A 41 -1.46 -10.05 7.08
C CYS A 41 -1.40 -9.84 5.55
N ILE A 42 -0.37 -9.19 5.02
CA ILE A 42 -0.17 -9.02 3.57
C ILE A 42 -0.02 -10.36 2.86
N ARG A 43 0.71 -11.32 3.46
CA ARG A 43 0.86 -12.69 2.92
C ARG A 43 -0.45 -13.49 2.86
N GLN A 44 -1.50 -13.05 3.54
CA GLN A 44 -2.83 -13.69 3.51
C GLN A 44 -3.77 -13.09 2.45
N LEU A 45 -3.32 -12.06 1.71
CA LEU A 45 -4.07 -11.52 0.58
C LEU A 45 -4.02 -12.49 -0.61
N GLY A 46 -4.98 -12.38 -1.53
CA GLY A 46 -4.89 -13.09 -2.81
C GLY A 46 -3.68 -12.59 -3.62
N GLY A 47 -3.10 -13.43 -4.48
CA GLY A 47 -1.85 -13.12 -5.19
C GLY A 47 -1.84 -11.76 -5.88
N GLU A 48 -2.90 -11.45 -6.65
CA GLU A 48 -3.01 -10.14 -7.31
C GLU A 48 -3.15 -8.98 -6.31
N GLN A 49 -3.83 -9.19 -5.18
CA GLN A 49 -3.96 -8.16 -4.14
C GLN A 49 -2.61 -7.89 -3.48
N GLN A 50 -1.86 -8.93 -3.14
CA GLN A 50 -0.52 -8.81 -2.56
C GLN A 50 0.43 -8.08 -3.52
N GLU A 51 0.44 -8.48 -4.80
CA GLU A 51 1.26 -7.83 -5.83
C GLU A 51 0.88 -6.36 -5.98
N CYS A 52 -0.42 -6.04 -6.04
CA CYS A 52 -0.90 -4.66 -6.10
C CYS A 52 -0.47 -3.84 -4.89
N ILE A 53 -0.52 -4.39 -3.68
CA ILE A 53 -0.06 -3.71 -2.45
C ILE A 53 1.45 -3.47 -2.50
N SER A 54 2.23 -4.48 -2.90
CA SER A 54 3.69 -4.37 -3.00
C SER A 54 4.11 -3.26 -3.97
N LEU A 55 3.55 -3.26 -5.19
CA LEU A 55 3.87 -2.25 -6.20
C LEU A 55 3.43 -0.85 -5.75
N ARG A 56 2.22 -0.71 -5.19
CA ARG A 56 1.65 0.59 -4.84
C ARG A 56 2.24 1.22 -3.59
N PHE A 57 2.56 0.43 -2.57
CA PHE A 57 2.90 0.95 -1.24
C PHE A 57 4.34 0.65 -0.80
N LEU A 58 4.90 -0.50 -1.17
CA LEU A 58 6.29 -0.82 -0.82
C LEU A 58 7.29 -0.25 -1.84
N GLN A 59 6.91 -0.27 -3.13
CA GLN A 59 7.75 0.24 -4.21
C GLN A 59 7.32 1.65 -4.69
N GLY A 60 6.12 2.11 -4.30
CA GLY A 60 5.66 3.47 -4.58
C GLY A 60 5.29 3.76 -6.05
N LEU A 61 5.09 2.74 -6.89
CA LEU A 61 4.67 2.91 -8.28
C LEU A 61 3.28 3.54 -8.33
N SER A 62 3.01 4.44 -9.28
CA SER A 62 1.68 4.98 -9.57
C SER A 62 0.67 3.90 -10.00
N VAL A 63 -0.62 4.25 -10.10
CA VAL A 63 -1.65 3.32 -10.59
C VAL A 63 -1.36 2.88 -12.02
N SER A 64 -0.97 3.81 -12.90
CA SER A 64 -0.70 3.50 -14.31
C SER A 64 0.56 2.66 -14.49
N GLU A 65 1.62 2.92 -13.72
CA GLU A 65 2.82 2.07 -13.71
C GLU A 65 2.51 0.67 -13.18
N THR A 66 1.75 0.58 -12.08
CA THR A 66 1.28 -0.70 -11.55
C THR A 66 0.43 -1.45 -12.58
N ALA A 67 -0.45 -0.76 -13.30
CA ALA A 67 -1.29 -1.33 -14.35
C ALA A 67 -0.46 -1.88 -15.51
N ALA A 68 0.59 -1.16 -15.91
CA ALA A 68 1.54 -1.63 -16.92
C ALA A 68 2.30 -2.89 -16.46
N VAL A 69 2.81 -2.92 -15.22
CA VAL A 69 3.52 -4.08 -14.65
C VAL A 69 2.59 -5.31 -14.55
N MET A 70 1.36 -5.11 -14.09
CA MET A 70 0.40 -6.20 -13.88
C MET A 70 -0.34 -6.62 -15.16
N GLY A 71 -0.10 -5.95 -16.30
CA GLY A 71 -0.85 -6.20 -17.55
C GLY A 71 -2.35 -5.93 -17.44
N LYS A 72 -2.76 -4.92 -16.66
CA LYS A 72 -4.16 -4.58 -16.36
C LYS A 72 -4.50 -3.15 -16.82
N LYS A 73 -5.79 -2.81 -16.79
CA LYS A 73 -6.27 -1.42 -16.94
C LYS A 73 -6.19 -0.69 -15.60
N ASP A 74 -5.97 0.62 -15.61
CA ASP A 74 -5.93 1.47 -14.41
C ASP A 74 -7.16 1.29 -13.51
N GLY A 75 -8.36 1.20 -14.10
CA GLY A 75 -9.59 0.95 -13.33
C GLY A 75 -9.60 -0.39 -12.60
N ALA A 76 -8.99 -1.42 -13.19
CA ALA A 76 -8.85 -2.73 -12.54
C ALA A 76 -7.86 -2.67 -11.37
N VAL A 77 -6.76 -1.91 -11.51
CA VAL A 77 -5.81 -1.67 -10.42
C VAL A 77 -6.44 -0.87 -9.28
N LYS A 78 -7.20 0.20 -9.58
CA LYS A 78 -7.93 0.97 -8.55
C LYS A 78 -8.91 0.08 -7.77
N ALA A 79 -9.65 -0.78 -8.47
CA ALA A 79 -10.57 -1.72 -7.84
C ALA A 79 -9.83 -2.79 -7.02
N LEU A 80 -8.69 -3.29 -7.52
CA LEU A 80 -7.85 -4.27 -6.83
C LEU A 80 -7.23 -3.68 -5.57
N GLN A 81 -6.68 -2.46 -5.64
CA GLN A 81 -6.15 -1.71 -4.51
C GLN A 81 -7.22 -1.55 -3.42
N HIS A 82 -8.43 -1.08 -3.80
CA HIS A 82 -9.53 -0.91 -2.85
C HIS A 82 -9.90 -2.24 -2.15
N ARG A 83 -10.03 -3.34 -2.92
CA ARG A 83 -10.33 -4.67 -2.35
C ARG A 83 -9.20 -5.18 -1.45
N ALA A 84 -7.95 -4.95 -1.84
CA ALA A 84 -6.76 -5.38 -1.10
C ALA A 84 -6.67 -4.66 0.25
N VAL A 85 -6.81 -3.33 0.26
CA VAL A 85 -6.79 -2.52 1.50
C VAL A 85 -7.93 -2.90 2.42
N ARG A 86 -9.15 -3.06 1.90
CA ARG A 86 -10.31 -3.50 2.72
C ARG A 86 -10.10 -4.90 3.31
N ARG A 87 -9.52 -5.82 2.54
CA ARG A 87 -9.20 -7.16 3.04
C ARG A 87 -8.11 -7.10 4.12
N LEU A 88 -7.07 -6.31 3.89
CA LEU A 88 -5.98 -6.13 4.84
C LEU A 88 -6.48 -5.57 6.17
N ALA A 89 -7.31 -4.52 6.15
CA ALA A 89 -7.93 -3.97 7.36
C ALA A 89 -8.73 -5.01 8.17
N GLY A 90 -9.42 -5.93 7.48
CA GLY A 90 -10.12 -7.04 8.14
C GLY A 90 -9.19 -8.09 8.77
N LEU A 91 -7.96 -8.22 8.26
CA LEU A 91 -6.96 -9.17 8.75
C LEU A 91 -6.05 -8.59 9.85
N LEU A 92 -5.95 -7.27 9.96
CA LEU A 92 -5.13 -6.62 10.97
C LEU A 92 -5.65 -6.94 12.38
N PRO A 93 -4.76 -7.25 13.34
CA PRO A 93 -5.14 -7.39 14.73
C PRO A 93 -5.61 -6.05 15.30
N GLU A 94 -6.45 -6.06 16.35
CA GLU A 94 -7.08 -4.84 16.88
C GLU A 94 -6.08 -3.75 17.29
N GLY A 95 -4.90 -4.12 17.78
CA GLY A 95 -3.84 -3.16 18.15
C GLY A 95 -3.15 -2.48 16.97
N LEU A 96 -3.50 -2.85 15.72
CA LEU A 96 -2.86 -2.38 14.49
C LEU A 96 -3.86 -1.84 13.46
N ARG A 97 -5.16 -1.83 13.80
CA ARG A 97 -6.25 -1.34 12.95
C ARG A 97 -6.38 0.16 12.98
#